data_AF-A0A8T6NBV4-F1
#
_entry.id   AF-A0A8T6NBV4-F1
#
_cell.length_a   1.000
_cell.length_b   1.000
_cell.length_c   1.000
_cell.angle_alpha   90.00
_cell.angle_beta   90.00
_cell.angle_gamma   90.00
#
_symmetry.space_group_name_H-M   'P 1'
#
loop_
_entity.id
_entity.type
_entity.pdbx_description
1 polymer ?
#
loop_
_entity_poly.entity_id
_entity_poly.type
_entity_poly.pdbx_seq_one_letter_code
_entity_poly.pdbx_strand_id
1 'polypeptide(L)' 'MTTAYVLINCEHGAEEAIYSQLKLISKIQETRSVFGAYDIVTKIEASSVSLIKDIIATKILGIDKIRSILTLMGSEKEK' A
#
# COMPACT_ATOMS: atom_id res chain seq x y z
N MET A 1 -0.84 -16.95 5.43
CA MET A 1 -1.43 -15.62 5.17
C MET A 1 -0.36 -14.83 4.45
N THR A 2 -0.70 -14.20 3.32
CA THR A 2 0.29 -13.48 2.53
C THR A 2 0.33 -12.02 2.96
N THR A 3 1.55 -11.52 3.16
CA THR A 3 1.81 -10.12 3.50
C THR A 3 2.45 -9.44 2.31
N ALA A 4 2.04 -8.21 2.01
CA ALA A 4 2.73 -7.36 1.06
C ALA A 4 2.94 -5.98 1.65
N TYR A 5 4.06 -5.36 1.29
CA TYR A 5 4.39 -3.99 1.63
C TYR A 5 4.27 -3.16 0.36
N VAL A 6 3.48 -2.09 0.42
CA VAL A 6 3.30 -1.18 -0.69
C VAL A 6 3.89 0.17 -0.28
N LEU A 7 4.92 0.59 -1.00
CA LEU A 7 5.49 1.93 -0.88
C LEU A 7 4.83 2.82 -1.93
N ILE A 8 4.41 3.99 -1.52
CA ILE A 8 3.62 4.92 -2.31
C ILE A 8 4.35 6.25 -2.29
N ASN A 9 4.55 6.79 -3.48
CA ASN A 9 5.05 8.14 -3.72
C ASN A 9 3.89 8.96 -4.28
N CYS A 10 3.59 10.08 -3.66
CA CYS A 10 2.43 10.91 -3.99
C CYS A 10 2.83 12.33 -4.35
N GLU A 11 1.92 13.04 -4.99
CA GLU A 11 2.15 14.45 -5.28
C GLU A 11 1.92 15.33 -4.06
N HIS A 12 2.60 16.48 -4.09
CA HIS A 12 2.59 17.43 -2.99
C HIS A 12 1.14 17.83 -2.61
N GLY A 13 0.79 17.67 -1.33
CA GLY A 13 -0.54 17.97 -0.81
C GLY A 13 -1.59 16.86 -1.00
N ALA A 14 -1.21 15.67 -1.49
CA ALA A 14 -2.10 14.51 -1.59
C ALA A 14 -1.93 13.50 -0.45
N GLU A 15 -0.86 13.62 0.34
CA GLU A 15 -0.46 12.66 1.39
C GLU A 15 -1.59 12.35 2.38
N GLU A 16 -2.24 13.39 2.94
CA GLU A 16 -3.32 13.20 3.93
C GLU A 16 -4.55 12.50 3.34
N ALA A 17 -4.91 12.85 2.10
CA ALA A 17 -6.04 12.25 1.41
C ALA A 17 -5.78 10.77 1.12
N ILE A 18 -4.57 10.45 0.60
CA ILE A 18 -4.15 9.08 0.32
C ILE A 18 -4.07 8.27 1.61
N TYR A 19 -3.45 8.82 2.66
CA TYR A 19 -3.34 8.18 3.97
C TYR A 19 -4.71 7.83 4.55
N SER A 20 -5.67 8.76 4.48
CA SER A 20 -7.05 8.52 4.95
C SER A 20 -7.75 7.43 4.14
N GLN A 21 -7.59 7.43 2.81
CA GLN A 21 -8.14 6.39 1.95
C GLN A 21 -7.54 5.02 2.22
N LEU A 22 -6.22 4.93 2.42
CA LEU A 22 -5.56 3.68 2.77
C LEU A 22 -6.06 3.15 4.12
N LYS A 23 -6.23 4.04 5.11
CA LYS A 23 -6.72 3.65 6.44
C LYS A 23 -8.17 3.14 6.44
N LEU A 24 -8.96 3.51 5.42
CA LEU A 24 -10.33 3.00 5.22
C LEU A 24 -10.38 1.58 4.62
N ILE A 25 -9.27 1.08 4.07
CA ILE A 25 -9.23 -0.26 3.46
C ILE A 25 -9.04 -1.30 4.57
N SER A 26 -10.06 -2.14 4.82
CA SER A 26 -10.06 -3.13 5.90
C SER A 26 -8.97 -4.22 5.81
N LYS A 27 -8.27 -4.32 4.67
CA LYS A 27 -7.18 -5.30 4.43
C LYS A 27 -5.79 -4.73 4.71
N ILE A 28 -5.72 -3.44 4.99
CA ILE A 28 -4.50 -2.78 5.43
C ILE A 28 -4.37 -2.98 6.93
N GLN A 29 -3.32 -3.69 7.33
CA GLN A 29 -2.98 -3.91 8.73
C GLN A 29 -2.33 -2.66 9.32
N GLU A 30 -1.47 -2.00 8.54
CA GLU A 30 -0.68 -0.88 9.02
C GLU A 30 -0.41 0.11 7.88
N THR A 31 -0.51 1.41 8.17
CA THR A 31 -0.08 2.46 7.26
C THR A 31 0.77 3.44 8.05
N ARG A 32 1.92 3.80 7.51
CA ARG A 32 2.83 4.79 8.07
C ARG A 32 3.28 5.74 6.99
N SER A 33 3.16 7.04 7.28
CA SER A 33 3.88 8.06 6.52
C SER A 33 5.34 8.02 6.95
N VAL A 34 6.25 8.00 5.98
CA VAL A 34 7.69 7.93 6.20
C VAL A 34 8.35 9.13 5.52
N PHE A 35 9.40 9.66 6.13
CA PHE A 35 10.24 10.67 5.49
C PHE A 35 11.40 9.96 4.80
N GLY A 36 11.41 9.92 3.47
CA GLY A 36 12.44 9.23 2.70
C GLY A 36 12.23 9.34 1.18
N ALA A 37 12.65 8.32 0.44
CA ALA A 37 12.43 8.24 -1.01
C ALA A 37 10.97 7.97 -1.41
N TYR A 38 10.12 7.69 -0.42
CA TYR A 38 8.69 7.48 -0.52
C TYR A 38 8.01 8.26 0.59
N ASP A 39 6.74 8.61 0.41
CA ASP A 39 5.97 9.37 1.40
C ASP A 39 5.17 8.44 2.33
N ILE A 40 4.67 7.32 1.81
CA ILE A 40 3.78 6.42 2.54
C ILE A 40 4.17 4.96 2.34
N VAL A 41 4.17 4.19 3.42
CA VAL A 41 4.34 2.74 3.42
C VAL A 41 3.11 2.10 4.06
N THR A 42 2.51 1.14 3.36
CA THR A 42 1.36 0.39 3.87
C THR A 42 1.60 -1.11 3.81
N LYS A 43 1.15 -1.82 4.83
CA LYS A 43 1.21 -3.28 4.96
C LYS A 43 -0.18 -3.85 4.72
N ILE A 44 -0.29 -4.66 3.68
CA ILE A 44 -1.51 -5.36 3.30
C ILE A 44 -1.36 -6.83 3.70
N GLU A 45 -2.37 -7.37 4.36
CA GLU A 45 -2.43 -8.79 4.70
C GLU A 45 -3.71 -9.41 4.17
N ALA A 46 -3.56 -10.49 3.41
CA ALA A 46 -4.70 -11.17 2.80
C ALA A 46 -4.50 -12.68 2.76
N SER A 47 -5.60 -13.38 2.51
CA SER A 47 -5.60 -14.84 2.39
C SER A 47 -4.86 -15.35 1.15
N SER A 48 -4.68 -14.51 0.12
CA SER A 48 -4.04 -14.91 -1.14
C SER A 48 -3.40 -13.72 -1.86
N VAL A 49 -2.34 -13.99 -2.63
CA VAL A 49 -1.66 -13.02 -3.50
C VAL A 49 -2.63 -12.33 -4.47
N SER A 50 -3.59 -13.08 -5.02
CA SER A 50 -4.58 -12.54 -5.97
C SER A 50 -5.42 -11.42 -5.36
N LEU A 51 -5.83 -11.56 -4.09
CA LEU A 51 -6.57 -10.52 -3.37
C LEU A 51 -5.71 -9.28 -3.16
N ILE A 52 -4.42 -9.45 -2.84
CA ILE A 52 -3.50 -8.32 -2.69
C ILE A 52 -3.38 -7.54 -4.00
N LYS A 53 -3.18 -8.25 -5.13
CA LYS A 53 -3.11 -7.62 -6.44
C LYS A 53 -4.39 -6.88 -6.80
N ASP A 54 -5.54 -7.47 -6.50
CA ASP A 54 -6.85 -6.86 -6.74
C ASP A 54 -7.05 -5.58 -5.90
N ILE A 55 -6.68 -5.61 -4.62
CA ILE A 55 -6.73 -4.43 -3.73
C ILE A 55 -5.80 -3.34 -4.27
N ILE A 56 -4.57 -3.68 -4.68
CA ILE A 56 -3.63 -2.69 -5.21
C ILE A 56 -4.20 -2.07 -6.49
N ALA A 57 -4.70 -2.88 -7.43
CA ALA A 57 -5.26 -2.40 -8.69
C ALA A 57 -6.52 -1.55 -8.50
N THR A 58 -7.41 -1.95 -7.61
CA THR A 58 -8.73 -1.32 -7.45
C THR A 58 -8.69 -0.15 -6.48
N LYS A 59 -7.95 -0.29 -5.37
CA LYS A 59 -7.94 0.68 -4.27
C LYS A 59 -6.73 1.59 -4.28
N ILE A 60 -5.54 1.13 -4.70
CA ILE A 60 -4.33 1.97 -4.66
C ILE A 60 -4.17 2.67 -6.01
N LEU A 61 -4.10 1.93 -7.12
CA LEU A 61 -3.96 2.50 -8.46
C LEU A 61 -5.14 3.40 -8.87
N GLY A 62 -6.31 3.22 -8.25
CA GLY A 62 -7.48 4.08 -8.45
C GLY A 62 -7.43 5.41 -7.69
N ILE A 63 -6.47 5.62 -6.78
CA ILE A 63 -6.35 6.89 -6.06
C ILE A 63 -5.62 7.90 -6.93
N ASP A 64 -6.33 8.98 -7.23
CA ASP A 64 -5.78 10.15 -7.93
C ASP A 64 -4.61 10.75 -7.13
N LYS A 65 -3.61 11.29 -7.83
CA LYS A 65 -2.37 11.90 -7.25
C LYS A 65 -1.31 10.94 -6.71
N ILE A 66 -1.45 9.64 -6.96
CA ILE A 66 -0.35 8.69 -6.77
C ILE A 66 0.60 8.80 -7.96
N ARG A 67 1.86 9.17 -7.70
CA ARG A 67 2.89 9.30 -8.72
C ARG A 67 3.53 7.94 -9.05
N SER A 68 3.87 7.18 -8.02
CA SER A 68 4.49 5.87 -8.17
C SER A 68 4.12 4.95 -7.02
N ILE A 69 4.05 3.65 -7.31
CA ILE A 69 3.89 2.59 -6.30
C ILE A 69 4.91 1.49 -6.51
N LEU A 70 5.45 0.99 -5.40
CA LEU A 70 6.30 -0.20 -5.37
C LEU A 70 5.64 -1.23 -4.47
N THR A 71 5.27 -2.37 -5.04
CA THR A 71 4.75 -3.50 -4.27
C THR A 71 5.85 -4.51 -4.02
N LEU A 72 6.17 -4.72 -2.74
CA LEU A 72 7.02 -5.79 -2.26
C LEU A 72 6.12 -6.91 -1.76
N MET A 73 6.04 -8.00 -2.52
CA MET A 73 5.35 -9.19 -2.04
C MET A 73 6.24 -9.88 -1.02
N GLY A 74 5.73 -10.04 0.20
CA GLY A 74 6.35 -10.89 1.21
C GLY A 74 6.38 -12.31 0.68
N SER A 75 7.56 -12.75 0.25
CA SER A 75 7.80 -14.15 0.00
C SER A 75 8.00 -14.83 1.34
N GLU A 76 7.32 -15.95 1.58
CA GLU A 76 7.69 -16.90 2.62
C GLU A 76 9.07 -17.49 2.27
N LYS A 77 10.14 -16.71 2.45
CA LYS A 77 11.49 -17.24 2.69
C LYS A 77 11.69 -17.10 4.20
N GLU A 78 11.13 -18.04 4.95
CA GLU A 78 11.76 -19.30 5.39
C GLU A 78 12.62 -19.03 6.63
N LYS A 79 12.17 -19.67 7.73
CA LYS A 79 12.86 -20.00 8.99
C LYS A 79 14.16 -19.27 9.36
#